data_AF-A0A7G9QWU2-F1
#
_entry.id   AF-A0A7G9QWU2-F1
#
_cell.length_a   1.000
_cell.length_b   1.000
_cell.length_c   1.000
_cell.angle_alpha   90.00
_cell.angle_beta   90.00
_cell.angle_gamma   90.00
#
_symmetry.space_group_name_H-M   'P 1'
#
loop_
_entity.id
_entity.type
_entity.pdbx_description
1 polymer ?
#
loop_
_entity_poly.entity_id
_entity_poly.type
_entity_poly.pdbx_seq_one_letter_code
_entity_poly.pdbx_strand_id
1 'polypeptide(L)'
;MNWDPFQRAVLSELGLALYRLPGAPSPAPMPAVAADAAGDAGMLARLARAAGVAPEALLAHAEIAATAARLRGDAAAKRALWPRLRALRRSAG
;
A
#
# COMPACT_ATOMS: atom_id res chain seq x y z
N MET A 1 15.36 -9.90 -3.87
CA MET A 1 16.29 -10.81 -3.15
C MET A 1 15.56 -12.11 -2.91
N ASN A 2 16.02 -13.20 -3.52
CA ASN A 2 15.44 -14.53 -3.32
C ASN A 2 16.31 -15.25 -2.28
N TRP A 3 15.70 -15.72 -1.19
CA TRP A 3 16.39 -16.47 -0.15
C TRP A 3 16.52 -17.93 -0.60
N ASP A 4 17.72 -18.49 -0.55
CA ASP A 4 17.94 -19.88 -0.93
C ASP A 4 17.41 -20.86 0.13
N PRO A 5 17.24 -22.15 -0.20
CA PRO A 5 16.70 -23.14 0.73
C PRO A 5 17.53 -23.33 2.01
N PHE A 6 18.86 -23.20 1.92
CA PHE A 6 19.76 -23.37 3.06
C PHE A 6 19.61 -22.20 4.04
N GLN A 7 19.58 -20.97 3.54
CA GLN A 7 19.37 -19.79 4.38
C GLN A 7 18.02 -19.82 5.10
N ARG A 8 16.98 -20.36 4.44
CA ARG A 8 15.66 -20.53 5.07
C ARG A 8 15.68 -21.56 6.20
N ALA A 9 16.43 -22.65 6.03
CA ALA A 9 16.60 -23.67 7.07
C ALA A 9 17.34 -23.11 8.30
N VAL A 10 18.42 -22.34 8.08
CA VAL A 10 19.14 -21.69 9.18
C VAL A 10 18.24 -20.74 9.96
N LEU A 11 17.42 -19.94 9.28
CA LEU A 11 16.48 -19.03 9.95
C LEU A 11 15.43 -19.79 10.79
N SER A 12 14.89 -20.91 10.30
CA SER A 12 13.91 -21.70 11.06
C SER A 12 14.52 -22.34 12.31
N GLU A 13 15.77 -22.82 12.24
CA GLU A 13 16.48 -23.35 13.41
C GLU A 13 16.73 -22.28 14.47
N LEU A 14 16.90 -21.02 14.05
CA LEU A 14 17.01 -19.87 14.94
C LEU A 14 15.65 -19.35 15.46
N GLY A 15 14.54 -20.01 15.10
CA GLY A 15 13.19 -19.59 15.47
C GLY A 15 12.72 -18.30 14.75
N LEU A 16 13.41 -17.90 13.69
CA LEU A 16 13.13 -16.67 12.94
C LEU A 16 12.28 -16.97 11.71
N ALA A 17 11.19 -16.23 11.55
CA ALA A 17 10.33 -16.29 10.37
C ALA A 17 10.57 -15.09 9.45
N LEU A 18 10.64 -15.33 8.14
CA LEU A 18 10.73 -14.25 7.16
C LEU A 18 9.44 -13.41 7.18
N TYR A 19 9.60 -12.11 7.41
CA TYR A 19 8.49 -11.17 7.32
C TYR A 19 7.92 -11.15 5.89
N ARG A 20 6.65 -11.53 5.75
CA ARG A 20 5.89 -11.34 4.50
C ARG A 20 5.08 -10.07 4.59
N LEU A 21 5.24 -9.22 3.58
CA LEU A 21 4.40 -8.04 3.42
C LEU A 21 2.95 -8.49 3.08
N PRO A 22 1.95 -8.13 3.90
CA PRO A 22 0.56 -8.43 3.57
C PRO A 22 0.17 -7.64 2.31
N GLY A 23 0.03 -8.34 1.19
CA GLY A 23 -0.28 -7.76 -0.13
C GLY A 23 0.79 -7.97 -1.22
N ALA A 24 1.84 -8.76 -0.98
CA ALA A 24 2.72 -9.21 -2.07
C ALA A 24 1.92 -10.09 -3.06
N PRO A 25 1.89 -9.76 -4.36
CA PRO A 25 1.13 -10.54 -5.34
C PRO A 25 1.69 -11.96 -5.42
N SER A 26 0.84 -12.94 -5.13
CA SER A 26 1.06 -14.32 -5.55
C SER A 26 1.11 -14.34 -7.09
N PRO A 27 2.08 -15.02 -7.73
CA PRO A 27 2.16 -15.07 -9.19
C PRO A 27 1.06 -15.99 -9.73
N ALA A 28 -0.18 -15.53 -9.71
CA ALA A 28 -1.27 -16.06 -10.49
C ALA A 28 -1.49 -15.11 -11.69
N PRO A 29 -1.68 -15.65 -12.92
CA PRO A 29 -1.90 -14.81 -14.09
C PRO A 29 -3.30 -14.18 -13.97
N MET A 30 -3.38 -12.85 -13.95
CA MET A 30 -4.65 -12.12 -13.95
C MET A 30 -4.70 -11.11 -15.11
N PRO A 31 -5.87 -10.95 -15.75
CA PRO A 31 -6.04 -10.19 -16.99
C PRO A 31 -5.99 -8.68 -16.72
N ALA A 32 -5.25 -7.96 -17.56
CA ALA A 32 -4.72 -6.62 -17.26
C ALA A 32 -5.72 -5.44 -17.41
N VAL A 33 -6.96 -5.65 -17.83
CA VAL A 33 -7.85 -4.54 -18.24
C VAL A 33 -8.90 -4.11 -17.21
N ALA A 34 -9.17 -4.92 -16.18
CA ALA A 34 -10.04 -4.53 -15.04
C ALA A 34 -9.23 -4.09 -13.79
N ALA A 35 -7.90 -4.22 -13.85
CA ALA A 35 -7.01 -4.02 -12.70
C ALA A 35 -6.78 -2.54 -12.34
N ASP A 36 -6.98 -1.62 -13.28
CA ASP A 36 -6.65 -0.21 -13.03
C ASP A 36 -7.67 0.51 -12.18
N ALA A 37 -8.96 0.40 -12.49
CA ALA A 37 -10.03 0.97 -11.66
C ALA A 37 -10.11 0.31 -10.27
N ALA A 38 -9.95 -1.02 -10.20
CA ALA A 38 -9.88 -1.74 -8.93
C ALA A 38 -8.60 -1.39 -8.13
N GLY A 39 -7.50 -1.13 -8.83
CA GLY A 39 -6.23 -0.73 -8.23
C GLY A 39 -6.29 0.68 -7.64
N ASP A 40 -7.04 1.60 -8.24
CA ASP A 40 -7.22 2.96 -7.75
C ASP A 40 -8.15 3.01 -6.53
N ALA A 41 -9.26 2.26 -6.55
CA ALA A 41 -10.08 2.04 -5.36
C ALA A 41 -9.28 1.37 -4.22
N GLY A 42 -8.45 0.38 -4.55
CA GLY A 42 -7.55 -0.25 -3.60
C GLY A 42 -6.44 0.68 -3.08
N MET A 43 -5.96 1.62 -3.90
CA MET A 43 -5.01 2.64 -3.48
C MET A 43 -5.66 3.62 -2.50
N LEU A 44 -6.86 4.09 -2.82
CA LEU A 44 -7.66 4.96 -1.95
C LEU A 44 -7.91 4.32 -0.58
N ALA A 45 -8.31 3.05 -0.54
CA ALA A 45 -8.50 2.33 0.72
C ALA A 45 -7.23 2.26 1.58
N ARG A 46 -6.06 2.09 0.95
CA ARG A 46 -4.76 2.10 1.65
C ARG A 46 -4.42 3.49 2.19
N LEU A 47 -4.68 4.54 1.41
CA LEU A 47 -4.48 5.93 1.84
C LEU A 47 -5.40 6.30 3.01
N ALA A 48 -6.67 5.87 2.97
CA ALA A 48 -7.63 6.11 4.03
C ALA A 48 -7.19 5.45 5.34
N ARG A 49 -6.74 4.20 5.26
CA ARG A 49 -6.13 3.49 6.40
C ARG A 49 -4.89 4.22 6.94
N ALA A 50 -4.01 4.73 6.07
CA ALA A 50 -2.80 5.44 6.51
C ALA A 50 -3.14 6.77 7.22
N ALA A 51 -4.18 7.45 6.75
CA ALA A 51 -4.73 8.66 7.37
C ALA A 51 -5.61 8.38 8.58
N GLY A 52 -5.99 7.12 8.85
CA GLY A 52 -6.86 6.77 9.97
C GLY A 52 -8.30 7.24 9.81
N VAL A 53 -8.77 7.44 8.57
CA VAL A 53 -10.13 7.92 8.27
C VAL A 53 -10.88 6.91 7.40
N ALA A 54 -12.21 7.04 7.35
CA ALA A 54 -13.04 6.28 6.42
C ALA A 54 -12.71 6.65 4.96
N PRO A 55 -12.77 5.70 4.01
CA PRO A 55 -12.51 5.97 2.60
C PRO A 55 -13.44 7.04 2.02
N GLU A 56 -14.68 7.12 2.48
CA GLU A 56 -15.67 8.15 2.11
C GLU A 56 -15.22 9.54 2.57
N ALA A 57 -14.66 9.65 3.77
CA ALA A 57 -14.09 10.92 4.27
C ALA A 57 -12.84 11.33 3.48
N LEU A 58 -12.07 10.37 2.97
CA LEU A 58 -10.95 10.66 2.09
C LEU A 58 -11.39 11.13 0.70
N LEU A 59 -12.50 10.61 0.17
CA LEU A 59 -13.08 11.05 -1.11
C LEU A 59 -13.55 12.51 -1.06
N ALA A 60 -13.94 13.02 0.11
CA ALA A 60 -14.23 14.44 0.29
C ALA A 60 -13.00 15.35 0.02
N HIS A 61 -11.79 14.79 0.07
CA HIS A 61 -10.56 15.45 -0.31
C HIS A 61 -10.19 15.14 -1.77
N ALA A 62 -10.88 15.79 -2.71
CA ALA A 62 -10.75 15.56 -4.16
C ALA A 62 -9.29 15.62 -4.67
N GLU A 63 -8.45 16.50 -4.10
CA GLU A 63 -7.01 16.60 -4.41
C GLU A 63 -6.23 15.32 -4.08
N ILE A 64 -6.56 14.65 -2.97
CA ILE A 64 -5.93 13.39 -2.55
C ILE A 64 -6.44 12.24 -3.41
N ALA A 65 -7.73 12.27 -3.76
CA ALA A 65 -8.33 11.27 -4.63
C ALA A 65 -7.77 11.35 -6.06
N ALA A 66 -7.61 12.55 -6.61
CA ALA A 66 -7.05 12.77 -7.94
C ALA A 66 -5.57 12.37 -8.06
N THR A 67 -4.82 12.44 -6.95
CA THR A 67 -3.42 12.00 -6.94
C THR A 67 -3.28 10.47 -6.84
N ALA A 68 -4.31 9.73 -6.42
CA ALA A 68 -4.24 8.29 -6.19
C ALA A 68 -3.75 7.49 -7.41
N ALA A 69 -4.20 7.85 -8.62
CA ALA A 69 -3.77 7.21 -9.87
C ALA A 69 -2.28 7.47 -10.18
N ARG A 70 -1.77 8.68 -9.90
CA ARG A 70 -0.36 9.06 -10.14
C ARG A 70 0.61 8.49 -9.12
N LEU A 71 0.13 8.00 -7.97
CA LEU A 71 0.99 7.38 -6.95
C LEU A 71 1.54 6.03 -7.39
N ARG A 72 0.97 5.38 -8.42
CA ARG A 72 1.41 4.07 -8.88
C ARG A 72 2.70 4.21 -9.69
N GLY A 73 3.84 4.05 -9.03
CA GLY A 73 5.17 4.12 -9.66
C GLY A 73 5.97 5.37 -9.31
N ASP A 74 5.33 6.42 -8.78
CA ASP A 74 6.01 7.66 -8.37
C ASP A 74 6.31 7.68 -6.86
N ALA A 75 7.58 7.47 -6.51
CA ALA A 75 8.04 7.50 -5.12
C ALA A 75 8.08 8.92 -4.55
N ALA A 76 8.32 9.95 -5.37
CA ALA A 76 8.38 11.34 -4.92
C ALA A 76 6.96 11.84 -4.57
N ALA A 77 5.96 11.53 -5.40
CA ALA A 77 4.56 11.83 -5.13
C ALA A 77 4.07 11.21 -3.82
N LYS A 78 4.46 9.94 -3.54
CA LYS A 78 4.15 9.30 -2.25
C LYS A 78 4.76 10.04 -1.06
N ARG A 79 6.03 10.46 -1.17
CA ARG A 79 6.73 11.20 -0.10
C ARG A 79 6.10 12.56 0.15
N ALA A 80 5.69 13.27 -0.91
CA ALA A 80 5.02 14.56 -0.81
C ALA A 80 3.63 14.45 -0.16
N LEU A 81 2.93 13.33 -0.35
CA LEU A 81 1.60 13.09 0.22
C LEU A 81 1.65 12.75 1.72
N TRP A 82 2.75 12.16 2.19
CA TRP A 82 2.86 11.60 3.55
C TRP A 82 2.64 12.62 4.70
N PRO A 83 3.18 13.86 4.65
CA PRO A 83 2.87 14.87 5.67
C PRO A 83 1.39 15.21 5.76
N ARG A 84 0.67 15.24 4.63
CA ARG A 84 -0.76 15.59 4.56
C ARG A 84 -1.62 14.50 5.23
N LEU A 85 -1.34 13.23 4.93
CA LEU A 85 -2.02 12.09 5.58
C LEU A 85 -1.79 12.07 7.10
N ARG A 86 -0.57 12.41 7.55
CA ARG A 86 -0.27 12.51 8.99
C ARG A 86 -0.94 13.71 9.67
N ALA A 87 -1.16 14.81 8.96
CA ALA A 87 -1.95 15.93 9.47
C ALA A 87 -3.42 15.52 9.64
N LEU A 88 -4.00 14.88 8.62
CA LEU A 88 -5.36 14.34 8.66
C LEU A 88 -5.58 13.37 9.82
N ARG A 89 -4.62 12.47 10.06
CA ARG A 89 -4.68 11.54 11.19
C ARG A 89 -4.68 12.23 12.55
N ARG A 90 -3.99 13.36 12.68
CA ARG A 90 -3.94 14.14 13.92
C ARG A 90 -5.21 14.96 14.16
N SER A 91 -5.94 15.31 13.11
CA SER A 91 -7.23 16.01 13.24
C SER A 91 -8.42 15.06 13.42
N ALA A 92 -8.24 13.77 13.11
CA ALA A 92 -9.29 12.76 13.18
C ALA A 92 -9.30 11.96 14.50
N GLY A 93 -8.26 12.11 15.34
CA GLY A 93 -8.17 11.51 16.67
C GLY A 93 -8.23 12.58 17.74
#